data_AF-X1N743-F1
#
_entry.id   AF-X1N743-F1
#
_cell.length_a   1.000
_cell.length_b   1.000
_cell.length_c   1.000
_cell.angle_alpha   90.00
_cell.angle_beta   90.00
_cell.angle_gamma   90.00
#
_symmetry.space_group_name_H-M   'P 1'
#
loop_
_entity.id
_entity.type
_entity.pdbx_description
1 polymer ?
#
loop_
_entity_poly.entity_id
_entity_poly.type
_entity_poly.pdbx_seq_one_letter_code
_entity_poly.pdbx_strand_id
1 'polypeptide(L)'
;MDKNFFVGLDVSTQSCKIVVIDSDAGQVVFVNSVSYDQDLPQFGTKNGVVQGLGPGASESDPKMWLEAVDEGFDRLKSSDVSLNRVRCISVSGQQHGLVALDARGNLTRTRSKLWNDFSTMKECEILTERVGGKQEMIGEVGNSQRTGYTAAKIFHMLRNEKERYQKTTTFFVVHNYINWYLTGGKKGGLRIMEPGDTSGMALHHTIFRS
;
A
#
# COMPACT_ATOMS: atom_id res chain seq x y z
N MET A 1 19.03 19.53 26.23
CA MET A 1 18.16 19.80 25.06
C MET A 1 17.13 18.71 25.02
N ASP A 2 15.87 19.06 24.81
CA ASP A 2 14.84 18.04 24.76
C ASP A 2 14.86 17.33 23.39
N LYS A 3 14.90 16.00 23.40
CA LYS A 3 15.04 15.15 22.20
C LYS A 3 13.84 15.25 21.25
N ASN A 4 14.07 15.22 19.94
CA ASN A 4 13.03 15.10 18.92
C ASN A 4 13.07 13.71 18.27
N PHE A 5 11.91 13.06 18.20
CA PHE A 5 11.78 11.72 17.61
C PHE A 5 11.04 11.74 16.28
N PHE A 6 11.50 10.91 15.35
CA PHE A 6 10.89 10.69 14.04
C PHE A 6 10.59 9.21 13.88
N VAL A 7 9.35 8.89 13.54
CA VAL A 7 8.91 7.50 13.36
C VAL A 7 8.89 7.15 11.88
N GLY A 8 9.49 6.03 11.52
CA GLY A 8 9.38 5.42 10.20
C GLY A 8 8.59 4.12 10.27
N LEU A 9 7.62 3.95 9.39
CA LEU A 9 6.91 2.69 9.18
C LEU A 9 7.30 2.11 7.83
N ASP A 10 7.51 0.79 7.76
CA ASP A 10 7.66 0.04 6.51
C ASP A 10 6.66 -1.10 6.46
N VAL A 11 5.58 -0.90 5.70
CA VAL A 11 4.50 -1.87 5.51
C VAL A 11 4.83 -2.77 4.31
N SER A 12 5.69 -3.74 4.57
CA SER A 12 6.19 -4.68 3.56
C SER A 12 5.19 -5.82 3.27
N THR A 13 5.59 -6.78 2.43
CA THR A 13 4.76 -7.95 2.12
C THR A 13 4.60 -8.91 3.31
N GLN A 14 5.60 -9.03 4.19
CA GLN A 14 5.60 -10.06 5.26
C GLN A 14 5.46 -9.49 6.68
N SER A 15 5.74 -8.20 6.84
CA SER A 15 5.69 -7.54 8.14
C SER A 15 5.50 -6.04 8.03
N CYS A 16 5.06 -5.43 9.13
CA CYS A 16 5.16 -4.00 9.36
C CYS A 16 6.33 -3.73 10.31
N LYS A 17 7.33 -2.98 9.85
CA LYS A 17 8.45 -2.54 10.69
C LYS A 17 8.22 -1.11 11.17
N ILE A 18 8.54 -0.85 12.42
CA ILE A 18 8.54 0.49 13.02
C ILE A 18 9.95 0.82 13.52
N VAL A 19 10.42 2.02 13.20
CA VAL A 19 11.70 2.55 13.66
C VAL A 19 11.50 3.94 14.27
N VAL A 20 12.26 4.26 15.32
CA VAL A 20 12.31 5.63 15.87
C VAL A 20 13.73 6.13 15.84
N ILE A 21 13.90 7.33 15.28
CA ILE A 21 15.17 8.03 15.18
C ILE A 21 15.15 9.22 16.14
N ASP A 22 16.14 9.30 17.02
CA ASP A 22 16.49 10.50 17.78
C ASP A 22 17.26 11.43 16.81
N SER A 23 16.63 12.50 16.34
CA SER A 23 17.24 13.38 15.35
C SER A 23 18.38 14.21 15.91
N ASP A 24 18.37 14.49 17.21
CA ASP A 24 19.42 15.28 17.86
C ASP A 24 20.69 14.44 18.03
N ALA A 25 20.52 13.14 18.34
CA ALA A 25 21.63 12.19 18.43
C ALA A 25 22.02 11.56 17.08
N GLY A 26 21.14 11.59 16.08
CA GLY A 26 21.31 10.90 14.80
C GLY A 26 21.28 9.37 14.91
N GLN A 27 20.53 8.82 15.87
CA GLN A 27 20.56 7.40 16.22
C GLN A 27 19.18 6.77 16.21
N VAL A 28 19.12 5.48 15.85
CA VAL A 28 17.92 4.68 16.00
C VAL A 28 17.78 4.26 17.47
N VAL A 29 16.70 4.67 18.12
CA VAL A 29 16.43 4.42 19.54
C VAL A 29 15.37 3.34 19.78
N PHE A 30 14.65 2.95 18.73
CA PHE A 30 13.69 1.85 18.78
C PHE A 30 13.56 1.20 17.41
N VAL A 31 13.51 -0.13 17.39
CA VAL A 31 13.18 -0.94 16.21
C VAL A 31 12.28 -2.08 16.67
N ASN A 32 11.16 -2.26 15.99
CA ASN A 32 10.33 -3.45 16.14
C ASN A 32 9.73 -3.85 14.79
N SER A 33 9.27 -5.09 14.69
CA SER A 33 8.60 -5.62 13.51
C SER A 33 7.45 -6.50 13.94
N VAL A 34 6.30 -6.32 13.30
CA VAL A 34 5.10 -7.15 13.44
C VAL A 34 5.03 -8.07 12.21
N SER A 35 5.35 -9.34 12.40
CA SER A 35 5.28 -10.40 11.40
C SER A 35 3.83 -10.81 11.17
N TYR A 36 3.36 -10.72 9.93
CA TYR A 36 1.96 -11.03 9.62
C TYR A 36 1.59 -12.47 9.94
N ASP A 37 2.47 -13.42 9.63
CA ASP A 37 2.18 -14.84 9.83
C ASP A 37 2.25 -15.25 11.31
N GLN A 38 3.13 -14.60 12.10
CA GLN A 38 3.39 -14.99 13.50
C GLN A 38 2.57 -14.18 14.49
N ASP A 39 2.56 -12.85 14.33
CA ASP A 39 1.89 -11.94 15.26
C ASP A 39 0.40 -11.79 14.94
N LEU A 40 -0.01 -12.01 13.67
CA LEU A 40 -1.40 -11.86 13.22
C LEU A 40 -1.96 -13.15 12.56
N PRO A 41 -1.86 -14.32 13.22
CA PRO A 41 -2.24 -15.61 12.65
C PRO A 41 -3.73 -15.69 12.24
N GLN A 42 -4.59 -14.81 12.77
CA GLN A 42 -6.01 -14.72 12.39
C GLN A 42 -6.23 -14.43 10.90
N PHE A 43 -5.25 -13.85 10.20
CA PHE A 43 -5.35 -13.61 8.75
C PHE A 43 -5.00 -14.83 7.90
N GLY A 44 -4.44 -15.89 8.50
CA GLY A 44 -4.17 -17.16 7.82
C GLY A 44 -3.22 -17.03 6.62
N THR A 45 -2.23 -16.15 6.71
CA THR A 45 -1.27 -15.91 5.63
C THR A 45 -0.08 -16.86 5.67
N LYS A 46 0.62 -16.96 4.53
CA LYS A 46 1.98 -17.47 4.43
C LYS A 46 2.82 -16.47 3.65
N ASN A 47 3.92 -16.02 4.24
CA ASN A 47 4.70 -14.87 3.82
C ASN A 47 3.81 -13.63 3.58
N GLY A 48 2.81 -13.41 4.44
CA GLY A 48 1.86 -12.30 4.33
C GLY A 48 0.87 -12.38 3.16
N VAL A 49 0.83 -13.50 2.43
CA VAL A 49 -0.10 -13.72 1.30
C VAL A 49 -1.20 -14.71 1.70
N VAL A 50 -2.42 -14.45 1.28
CA VAL A 50 -3.56 -15.35 1.44
C VAL A 50 -3.35 -16.62 0.59
N GLN A 51 -3.67 -17.78 1.17
CA GLN A 51 -3.47 -19.07 0.51
C GLN A 51 -4.68 -19.49 -0.34
N GLY A 52 -4.46 -20.41 -1.29
CA GLY A 52 -5.53 -21.03 -2.09
C GLY A 52 -6.11 -20.17 -3.22
N LEU A 53 -5.38 -19.16 -3.70
CA LEU A 53 -5.85 -18.22 -4.74
C LEU A 53 -5.68 -18.74 -6.19
N GLY A 54 -4.99 -19.86 -6.37
CA GLY A 54 -4.60 -20.38 -7.68
C GLY A 54 -3.25 -19.84 -8.18
N PRO A 55 -2.73 -20.36 -9.30
CA PRO A 55 -1.40 -20.01 -9.80
C PRO A 55 -1.28 -18.51 -10.16
N GLY A 56 -0.18 -17.89 -9.73
CA GLY A 56 0.16 -16.50 -10.07
C GLY A 56 -0.65 -15.43 -9.32
N ALA A 57 -1.73 -15.77 -8.62
CA ALA A 57 -2.47 -14.83 -7.79
C ALA A 57 -1.76 -14.57 -6.46
N SER A 58 -1.70 -13.31 -6.04
CA SER A 58 -1.06 -12.92 -4.78
C SER A 58 -1.85 -11.78 -4.15
N GLU A 59 -2.48 -12.05 -3.02
CA GLU A 59 -3.35 -11.09 -2.34
C GLU A 59 -3.16 -11.09 -0.82
N SER A 60 -3.32 -9.93 -0.17
CA SER A 60 -3.40 -9.79 1.29
C SER A 60 -4.68 -9.06 1.69
N ASP A 61 -5.13 -9.22 2.93
CA ASP A 61 -6.18 -8.38 3.51
C ASP A 61 -5.59 -7.04 3.97
N PRO A 62 -6.02 -5.87 3.45
CA PRO A 62 -5.50 -4.59 3.89
C PRO A 62 -5.73 -4.27 5.38
N LYS A 63 -6.70 -4.92 6.05
CA LYS A 63 -6.90 -4.78 7.50
C LYS A 63 -5.71 -5.32 8.29
N MET A 64 -5.06 -6.37 7.79
CA MET A 64 -3.86 -6.94 8.40
C MET A 64 -2.75 -5.90 8.54
N TRP A 65 -2.61 -5.03 7.54
CA TRP A 65 -1.63 -3.96 7.58
C TRP A 65 -1.97 -2.89 8.62
N LEU A 66 -3.25 -2.56 8.77
CA LEU A 66 -3.68 -1.61 9.81
C LEU A 66 -3.46 -2.20 11.21
N GLU A 67 -3.85 -3.45 11.43
CA GLU A 67 -3.63 -4.14 12.71
C GLU A 67 -2.12 -4.25 13.03
N ALA A 68 -1.28 -4.49 12.03
CA ALA A 68 0.17 -4.52 12.22
C ALA A 68 0.77 -3.14 12.56
N VAL A 69 0.21 -2.06 12.00
CA VAL A 69 0.60 -0.69 12.34
C VAL A 69 0.18 -0.36 13.77
N ASP A 70 -1.06 -0.68 14.16
CA ASP A 70 -1.57 -0.46 15.52
C ASP A 70 -0.72 -1.24 16.55
N GLU A 71 -0.46 -2.53 16.31
CA GLU A 71 0.42 -3.35 17.14
C GLU A 71 1.85 -2.79 17.23
N GLY A 72 2.40 -2.29 16.12
CA GLY A 72 3.70 -1.63 16.10
C GLY A 72 3.75 -0.39 17.01
N PHE A 73 2.67 0.41 17.02
CA PHE A 73 2.55 1.55 17.91
C PHE A 73 2.31 1.15 19.37
N ASP A 74 1.59 0.07 19.64
CA ASP A 74 1.40 -0.45 21.01
C ASP A 74 2.72 -0.96 21.60
N ARG A 75 3.56 -1.62 20.78
CA ARG A 75 4.92 -2.00 21.17
C ARG A 75 5.81 -0.79 21.44
N LEU A 76 5.71 0.25 20.60
CA LEU A 76 6.45 1.51 20.82
C LEU A 76 5.98 2.21 22.10
N LYS A 77 4.67 2.27 22.35
CA LYS A 77 4.08 2.85 23.57
C LYS A 77 4.52 2.13 24.83
N SER A 78 4.82 0.84 24.74
CA SER A 78 5.31 0.00 25.84
C SER A 78 6.83 0.11 26.05
N SER A 79 7.54 0.89 25.22
CA SER A 79 8.97 1.16 25.35
C SER A 79 9.26 2.42 26.17
N ASP A 80 10.54 2.70 26.42
CA ASP A 80 10.99 3.92 27.10
C ASP A 80 10.98 5.17 26.19
N VAL A 81 10.58 5.04 24.92
CA VAL A 81 10.52 6.18 23.98
C VAL A 81 9.33 7.08 24.30
N SER A 82 9.61 8.34 24.61
CA SER A 82 8.57 9.33 24.94
C SER A 82 7.79 9.78 23.70
N LEU A 83 6.54 9.31 23.57
CA LEU A 83 5.69 9.59 22.40
C LEU A 83 5.35 11.08 22.21
N ASN A 84 5.31 11.89 23.27
CA ASN A 84 5.04 13.33 23.17
C ASN A 84 6.16 14.12 22.46
N ARG A 85 7.30 13.46 22.21
CA ARG A 85 8.46 13.99 21.49
C ARG A 85 8.47 13.60 20.02
N VAL A 86 7.53 12.76 19.57
CA VAL A 86 7.39 12.42 18.15
C VAL A 86 6.92 13.66 17.39
N ARG A 87 7.72 14.09 16.40
CA ARG A 87 7.44 15.25 15.56
C ARG A 87 6.86 14.89 14.21
N CYS A 88 7.13 13.69 13.73
CA CYS A 88 6.70 13.22 12.42
C CYS A 88 6.61 11.70 12.38
N ILE A 89 5.68 11.21 11.56
CA ILE A 89 5.56 9.81 11.16
C ILE A 89 5.65 9.78 9.63
N SER A 90 6.54 8.96 9.09
CA SER A 90 6.64 8.70 7.65
C SER A 90 6.39 7.23 7.38
N VAL A 91 5.79 6.93 6.24
CA VAL A 91 5.41 5.56 5.86
C VAL A 91 5.98 5.21 4.49
N SER A 92 6.71 4.10 4.42
CA SER A 92 6.91 3.32 3.21
C SER A 92 5.99 2.10 3.20
N GLY A 93 5.73 1.55 2.02
CA GLY A 93 4.98 0.32 1.90
C GLY A 93 5.33 -0.41 0.61
N GLN A 94 4.95 -1.67 0.53
CA GLN A 94 5.09 -2.42 -0.71
C GLN A 94 4.38 -1.70 -1.86
N GLN A 95 5.09 -1.54 -2.98
CA GLN A 95 4.57 -0.78 -4.11
C GLN A 95 3.41 -1.52 -4.82
N HIS A 96 2.67 -0.79 -5.63
CA HIS A 96 1.70 -1.29 -6.62
C HIS A 96 0.46 -2.05 -6.10
N GLY A 97 0.39 -2.42 -4.81
CA GLY A 97 -0.78 -3.05 -4.21
C GLY A 97 -2.06 -2.25 -4.49
N LEU A 98 -3.19 -2.89 -4.74
CA LEU A 98 -4.45 -2.19 -5.03
C LEU A 98 -5.40 -2.25 -3.83
N VAL A 99 -5.64 -1.11 -3.20
CA VAL A 99 -6.70 -0.93 -2.20
C VAL A 99 -7.84 -0.12 -2.80
N ALA A 100 -9.07 -0.61 -2.67
CA ALA A 100 -10.26 0.00 -3.25
C ALA A 100 -11.26 0.38 -2.15
N LEU A 101 -11.60 1.68 -2.06
CA LEU A 101 -12.47 2.24 -1.03
C LEU A 101 -13.74 2.88 -1.61
N ASP A 102 -14.86 2.70 -0.92
CA ASP A 102 -16.10 3.44 -1.18
C ASP A 102 -16.03 4.89 -0.62
N ALA A 103 -17.10 5.64 -0.85
CA ALA A 103 -17.22 7.03 -0.38
C ALA A 103 -17.11 7.15 1.15
N ARG A 104 -17.47 6.09 1.88
CA ARG A 104 -17.44 6.03 3.36
C ARG A 104 -16.11 5.47 3.90
N GLY A 105 -15.16 5.14 3.02
CA GLY A 105 -13.87 4.57 3.39
C GLY A 105 -13.92 3.08 3.75
N ASN A 106 -14.95 2.35 3.32
CA ASN A 106 -14.98 0.89 3.44
C ASN A 106 -14.29 0.23 2.24
N LEU A 107 -13.62 -0.88 2.47
CA LEU A 107 -13.08 -1.73 1.41
C LEU A 107 -14.22 -2.27 0.54
N THR A 108 -14.23 -1.91 -0.74
CA THR A 108 -15.15 -2.48 -1.74
C THR A 108 -14.70 -3.86 -2.20
N ARG A 109 -13.39 -4.11 -2.13
CA ARG A 109 -12.74 -5.41 -2.31
C ARG A 109 -11.97 -5.72 -1.03
N THR A 110 -12.29 -6.86 -0.40
CA THR A 110 -11.71 -7.24 0.90
C THR A 110 -10.23 -7.56 0.85
N ARG A 111 -9.71 -7.93 -0.32
CA ARG A 111 -8.31 -8.27 -0.54
C ARG A 111 -7.66 -7.32 -1.52
N SER A 112 -6.39 -7.03 -1.34
CA SER A 112 -5.55 -6.25 -2.25
C SER A 112 -4.68 -7.18 -3.07
N LYS A 113 -4.67 -7.02 -4.41
CA LYS A 113 -3.71 -7.67 -5.31
C LYS A 113 -2.32 -7.05 -5.14
N LEU A 114 -1.33 -7.85 -4.77
CA LEU A 114 0.02 -7.40 -4.41
C LEU A 114 0.91 -7.18 -5.63
N TRP A 115 2.11 -6.62 -5.42
CA TRP A 115 3.10 -6.37 -6.48
C TRP A 115 3.55 -7.63 -7.22
N ASN A 116 3.52 -8.78 -6.55
CA ASN A 116 3.86 -10.09 -7.07
C ASN A 116 2.63 -10.88 -7.56
N ASP A 117 1.50 -10.22 -7.81
CA ASP A 117 0.36 -10.81 -8.51
C ASP A 117 0.61 -10.78 -10.04
N PHE A 118 0.55 -11.96 -10.67
CA PHE A 118 0.74 -12.17 -12.10
C PHE A 118 -0.57 -12.52 -12.84
N SER A 119 -1.72 -12.46 -12.15
CA SER A 119 -3.01 -12.89 -12.68
C SER A 119 -3.67 -11.89 -13.64
N THR A 120 -3.04 -10.73 -13.87
CA THR A 120 -3.58 -9.62 -14.68
C THR A 120 -2.91 -9.46 -16.04
N MET A 121 -2.23 -10.50 -16.54
CA MET A 121 -1.53 -10.44 -17.84
C MET A 121 -2.47 -10.06 -18.98
N LYS A 122 -3.71 -10.59 -18.96
CA LYS A 122 -4.67 -10.30 -20.02
C LYS A 122 -5.06 -8.83 -20.05
N GLU A 123 -5.16 -8.19 -18.88
CA GLU A 123 -5.39 -6.76 -18.78
C GLU A 123 -4.21 -5.94 -19.30
N CYS A 124 -2.97 -6.36 -19.01
CA CYS A 124 -1.77 -5.70 -19.54
C CYS A 124 -1.72 -5.70 -21.07
N GLU A 125 -2.03 -6.85 -21.70
CA GLU A 125 -2.10 -6.99 -23.16
C GLU A 125 -3.12 -6.03 -23.75
N ILE A 126 -4.35 -6.05 -23.24
CA ILE A 126 -5.45 -5.23 -23.77
C ILE A 126 -5.13 -3.74 -23.62
N LEU A 127 -4.63 -3.31 -22.45
CA LEU A 127 -4.24 -1.91 -22.23
C LEU A 127 -3.15 -1.48 -23.22
N THR A 128 -2.14 -2.34 -23.42
CA THR A 128 -1.03 -2.04 -24.34
C THR A 128 -1.50 -1.97 -25.78
N GLU A 129 -2.31 -2.91 -26.24
CA GLU A 129 -2.88 -2.92 -27.59
C GLU A 129 -3.76 -1.68 -27.84
N ARG A 130 -4.59 -1.31 -26.86
CA ARG A 130 -5.53 -0.18 -26.98
C ARG A 130 -4.85 1.18 -27.08
N VAL A 131 -3.68 1.33 -26.49
CA VAL A 131 -2.87 2.57 -26.59
C VAL A 131 -2.03 2.60 -27.87
N GLY A 132 -1.97 1.51 -28.65
CA GLY A 132 -1.20 1.46 -29.91
C GLY A 132 0.14 0.73 -29.79
N GLY A 133 0.35 -0.02 -28.70
CA GLY A 133 1.53 -0.83 -28.48
C GLY A 133 2.44 -0.29 -27.37
N LYS A 134 3.57 -0.99 -27.16
CA LYS A 134 4.46 -0.74 -26.02
C LYS A 134 5.10 0.66 -26.04
N GLN A 135 5.47 1.17 -27.22
CA GLN A 135 6.13 2.49 -27.33
C GLN A 135 5.15 3.61 -27.00
N GLU A 136 3.93 3.55 -27.55
CA GLU A 136 2.87 4.51 -27.23
C GLU A 136 2.49 4.46 -25.74
N MET A 137 2.39 3.26 -25.16
CA MET A 137 2.16 3.11 -23.71
C MET A 137 3.26 3.80 -22.89
N ILE A 138 4.54 3.62 -23.24
CA ILE A 138 5.65 4.29 -22.55
C ILE A 138 5.58 5.81 -22.76
N GLY A 139 5.24 6.28 -23.96
CA GLY A 139 5.07 7.70 -24.25
C GLY A 139 3.91 8.34 -23.47
N GLU A 140 2.82 7.61 -23.28
CA GLU A 140 1.60 8.10 -22.62
C GLU A 140 1.72 8.12 -21.08
N VAL A 141 2.22 7.03 -20.48
CA VAL A 141 2.24 6.88 -19.00
C VAL A 141 3.65 6.75 -18.40
N GLY A 142 4.70 6.96 -19.20
CA GLY A 142 6.09 6.88 -18.75
C GLY A 142 6.55 5.45 -18.41
N ASN A 143 5.76 4.42 -18.73
CA ASN A 143 6.05 3.04 -18.34
C ASN A 143 5.39 2.01 -19.26
N SER A 144 5.91 0.78 -19.28
CA SER A 144 5.21 -0.37 -19.88
C SER A 144 4.19 -0.97 -18.91
N GLN A 145 3.12 -1.60 -19.40
CA GLN A 145 2.23 -2.36 -18.53
C GLN A 145 2.91 -3.64 -18.02
N ARG A 146 2.73 -3.91 -16.73
CA ARG A 146 3.20 -5.12 -16.04
C ARG A 146 2.12 -5.57 -15.06
N THR A 147 1.99 -6.87 -14.83
CA THR A 147 0.93 -7.44 -13.99
C THR A 147 0.97 -6.93 -12.55
N GLY A 148 2.18 -6.69 -12.05
CA GLY A 148 2.41 -6.13 -10.73
C GLY A 148 1.89 -4.70 -10.57
N TYR A 149 1.75 -3.92 -11.66
CA TYR A 149 1.34 -2.52 -11.61
C TYR A 149 -0.17 -2.34 -11.40
N THR A 150 -0.53 -1.18 -10.88
CA THR A 150 -1.87 -0.91 -10.37
C THR A 150 -2.91 -0.77 -11.48
N ALA A 151 -2.55 -0.22 -12.65
CA ALA A 151 -3.46 -0.05 -13.80
C ALA A 151 -4.14 -1.36 -14.20
N ALA A 152 -3.37 -2.43 -14.41
CA ALA A 152 -3.89 -3.73 -14.81
C ALA A 152 -4.83 -4.33 -13.75
N LYS A 153 -4.56 -4.11 -12.46
CA LYS A 153 -5.42 -4.57 -11.36
C LYS A 153 -6.75 -3.81 -11.29
N ILE A 154 -6.71 -2.49 -11.51
CA ILE A 154 -7.92 -1.67 -11.60
C ILE A 154 -8.77 -2.13 -12.79
N PHE A 155 -8.14 -2.37 -13.95
CA PHE A 155 -8.85 -2.86 -15.13
C PHE A 155 -9.40 -4.28 -14.93
N HIS A 156 -8.68 -5.14 -14.21
CA HIS A 156 -9.13 -6.47 -13.85
C HIS A 156 -10.38 -6.40 -12.96
N MET A 157 -10.38 -5.49 -11.98
CA MET A 157 -11.54 -5.25 -11.12
C MET A 157 -12.74 -4.73 -11.93
N LEU A 158 -12.53 -3.83 -12.90
CA LEU A 158 -13.60 -3.37 -13.80
C LEU A 158 -14.22 -4.51 -14.62
N ARG A 159 -13.38 -5.42 -15.15
CA ARG A 159 -13.82 -6.51 -16.04
C ARG A 159 -14.48 -7.67 -15.30
N ASN A 160 -13.93 -8.05 -14.16
CA ASN A 160 -14.29 -9.30 -13.47
C ASN A 160 -15.05 -9.05 -12.16
N GLU A 161 -14.96 -7.86 -11.58
CA GLU A 161 -15.57 -7.49 -10.29
C GLU A 161 -16.36 -6.17 -10.41
N LYS A 162 -17.10 -6.02 -11.53
CA LYS A 162 -17.73 -4.74 -11.95
C LYS A 162 -18.53 -4.04 -10.87
N GLU A 163 -19.33 -4.76 -10.08
CA GLU A 163 -20.12 -4.18 -9.00
C GLU A 163 -19.24 -3.51 -7.93
N ARG A 164 -18.11 -4.15 -7.58
CA ARG A 164 -17.15 -3.59 -6.62
C ARG A 164 -16.45 -2.37 -7.20
N TYR A 165 -16.07 -2.43 -8.48
CA TYR A 165 -15.48 -1.28 -9.18
C TYR A 165 -16.44 -0.08 -9.15
N GLN A 166 -17.71 -0.29 -9.48
CA GLN A 166 -18.73 0.78 -9.49
C GLN A 166 -18.98 1.40 -8.12
N LYS A 167 -18.84 0.63 -7.03
CA LYS A 167 -18.93 1.13 -5.65
C LYS A 167 -17.68 1.89 -5.19
N THR A 168 -16.58 1.80 -5.93
CA THR A 168 -15.29 2.35 -5.54
C THR A 168 -15.19 3.81 -5.95
N THR A 169 -14.75 4.64 -5.01
CA THR A 169 -14.53 6.09 -5.22
C THR A 169 -13.07 6.48 -5.09
N THR A 170 -12.23 5.61 -4.52
CA THR A 170 -10.82 5.87 -4.34
C THR A 170 -10.03 4.58 -4.46
N PHE A 171 -8.97 4.65 -5.25
CA PHE A 171 -7.93 3.63 -5.32
C PHE A 171 -6.68 4.18 -4.65
N PHE A 172 -6.10 3.36 -3.78
CA PHE A 172 -4.81 3.64 -3.17
C PHE A 172 -3.83 2.52 -3.48
N VAL A 173 -2.55 2.84 -3.39
CA VAL A 173 -1.52 1.85 -3.09
C VAL A 173 -1.27 1.74 -1.58
N VAL A 174 -0.46 0.77 -1.16
CA VAL A 174 -0.40 0.34 0.24
C VAL A 174 -0.06 1.46 1.21
N HIS A 175 1.03 2.20 1.00
CA HIS A 175 1.41 3.28 1.93
C HIS A 175 0.40 4.44 1.92
N ASN A 176 -0.23 4.78 0.78
CA ASN A 176 -1.27 5.82 0.76
C ASN A 176 -2.50 5.40 1.56
N TYR A 177 -2.84 4.11 1.57
CA TYR A 177 -3.88 3.60 2.43
C TYR A 177 -3.52 3.73 3.91
N ILE A 178 -2.26 3.47 4.28
CA ILE A 178 -1.77 3.69 5.66
C ILE A 178 -1.76 5.19 6.01
N ASN A 179 -1.30 6.06 5.11
CA ASN A 179 -1.34 7.52 5.31
C ASN A 179 -2.78 8.02 5.49
N TRP A 180 -3.72 7.53 4.67
CA TRP A 180 -5.14 7.82 4.83
C TRP A 180 -5.64 7.38 6.21
N TYR A 181 -5.26 6.18 6.68
CA TYR A 181 -5.62 5.69 8.01
C TYR A 181 -5.06 6.58 9.12
N LEU A 182 -3.75 6.86 9.12
CA LEU A 182 -3.06 7.64 10.14
C LEU A 182 -3.52 9.11 10.20
N THR A 183 -4.00 9.66 9.09
CA THR A 183 -4.52 11.04 9.02
C THR A 183 -6.01 11.15 9.38
N GLY A 184 -6.63 10.06 9.86
CA GLY A 184 -8.01 10.07 10.37
C GLY A 184 -8.93 9.02 9.74
N GLY A 185 -8.48 8.30 8.71
CA GLY A 185 -9.20 7.20 8.09
C GLY A 185 -10.64 7.57 7.70
N LYS A 186 -11.62 6.78 8.16
CA LYS A 186 -13.04 7.04 7.90
C LYS A 186 -13.56 8.35 8.51
N LYS A 187 -12.85 8.95 9.47
CA LYS A 187 -13.23 10.21 10.13
C LYS A 187 -12.74 11.47 9.40
N GLY A 188 -12.21 11.33 8.19
CA GLY A 188 -11.70 12.46 7.39
C GLY A 188 -10.22 12.35 7.01
N GLY A 189 -9.68 11.13 6.95
CA GLY A 189 -8.32 10.87 6.48
C GLY A 189 -8.08 11.44 5.08
N LEU A 190 -6.87 11.97 4.87
CA LEU A 190 -6.48 12.62 3.63
C LEU A 190 -6.38 11.60 2.50
N ARG A 191 -7.02 11.90 1.37
CA ARG A 191 -6.97 11.09 0.15
C ARG A 191 -6.00 11.72 -0.85
N ILE A 192 -4.70 11.52 -0.61
CA ILE A 192 -3.62 12.10 -1.40
C ILE A 192 -2.64 10.99 -1.81
N MET A 193 -2.13 11.10 -3.04
CA MET A 193 -1.04 10.28 -3.55
C MET A 193 0.11 11.18 -3.99
N GLU A 194 1.32 10.83 -3.60
CA GLU A 194 2.54 11.53 -4.00
C GLU A 194 3.11 10.96 -5.31
N PRO A 195 3.89 11.75 -6.07
CA PRO A 195 4.35 11.35 -7.41
C PRO A 195 5.22 10.08 -7.43
N GLY A 196 5.94 9.81 -6.33
CA GLY A 196 6.83 8.65 -6.19
C GLY A 196 6.10 7.35 -6.48
N ASP A 197 5.06 7.01 -5.71
CA ASP A 197 4.33 5.77 -5.94
C ASP A 197 3.29 5.84 -7.05
N THR A 198 2.79 7.03 -7.37
CA THR A 198 1.88 7.22 -8.53
C THR A 198 2.58 6.79 -9.84
N SER A 199 3.90 7.00 -9.94
CA SER A 199 4.70 6.54 -11.09
C SER A 199 4.70 5.01 -11.28
N GLY A 200 4.53 4.26 -10.18
CA GLY A 200 4.44 2.80 -10.17
C GLY A 200 3.05 2.26 -10.52
N MET A 201 2.07 3.11 -10.79
CA MET A 201 0.70 2.68 -11.13
C MET A 201 0.52 2.40 -12.62
N ALA A 202 1.41 2.92 -13.49
CA ALA A 202 1.25 2.96 -14.94
C ALA A 202 -0.07 3.65 -15.38
N LEU A 203 -0.41 4.74 -14.69
CA LEU A 203 -1.55 5.64 -14.97
C LEU A 203 -1.13 7.12 -15.03
N HIS A 204 0.15 7.42 -14.81
CA HIS A 204 0.63 8.79 -14.64
C HIS A 204 2.02 8.97 -15.25
N HIS A 205 2.17 9.99 -16.09
CA HIS A 205 3.45 10.37 -16.65
C HIS A 205 4.12 11.41 -15.74
N THR A 206 5.27 11.07 -15.13
CA THR A 206 5.93 11.93 -14.14
C THR A 206 6.46 13.25 -14.70
N ILE A 207 6.77 13.31 -16.00
CA ILE A 207 7.25 14.53 -16.69
C ILE A 207 6.09 15.45 -17.13
N PHE A 208 4.96 14.87 -17.59
CA PHE A 208 3.83 15.62 -18.13
C PHE A 208 2.72 15.59 -17.09
N ARG A 209 2.67 16.62 -16.23
CA ARG A 209 1.54 16.80 -15.30
C ARG A 209 0.30 17.14 -16.13
N SER A 210 -0.56 16.16 -16.39
CA SER A 210 -1.94 16.38 -16.82
C SER A 210 -2.87 16.63 -15.64
#